data_AF-A0A847Q9R1-F1
#
_entry.id   AF-A0A847Q9R1-F1
#
_cell.length_a   1.000
_cell.length_b   1.000
_cell.length_c   1.000
_cell.angle_alpha   90.00
_cell.angle_beta   90.00
_cell.angle_gamma   90.00
#
_symmetry.space_group_name_H-M   'P 1'
#
loop_
_entity.id
_entity.type
_entity.pdbx_description
1 polymer ?
#
loop_
_entity_poly.entity_id
_entity_poly.type
_entity_poly.pdbx_seq_one_letter_code
_entity_poly.pdbx_strand_id
1 'polypeptide(L)'
;MKRFKGILWMAIGVILIGIFYIDQAPIVDAHTIDLIDKAHKINFDKYWSGFNINIYPVEIYKKNILKKDSTVRYYNDKFYEIKDKKPIYALSMDIDESGQAILLVTSARDFRSLSDVGNFNSSSADIYYQALIAHEAFHCFQADQGFYDVFSKEITIYEKSNVLTTVRKLDENSKYQKLWMDEMEKLIDYAKEDNIQNYHAYLNSYQNRLDFLYNNFKEEDVIEYLKYSNLYEKAEGSAKYIENITLSMLSGKDLEFDIISYGKGTSKYYDSGFLKTYILNKKDDLDWKTDFFKTDKTFEDYLLINYQ
;
A
#
# COMPACT_ATOMS: atom_id res chain seq x y z
N MET A 1 -45.56 32.09 -35.52
CA MET A 1 -44.20 31.72 -36.02
C MET A 1 -43.05 32.19 -35.14
N LYS A 2 -42.98 33.45 -34.67
CA LYS A 2 -41.84 33.94 -33.84
C LYS A 2 -41.64 33.19 -32.50
N ARG A 3 -42.72 32.85 -31.79
CA ARG A 3 -42.66 32.11 -30.51
C ARG A 3 -42.15 30.66 -30.66
N PHE A 4 -42.52 30.00 -31.75
CA PHE A 4 -42.05 28.64 -32.08
C PHE A 4 -40.54 28.62 -32.38
N LYS A 5 -40.02 29.65 -33.08
CA LYS A 5 -38.58 29.81 -33.29
C LYS A 5 -37.83 30.02 -31.98
N GLY A 6 -38.37 30.81 -31.05
CA GLY A 6 -37.76 31.02 -29.73
C GLY A 6 -37.67 29.75 -28.86
N ILE A 7 -38.72 28.93 -28.88
CA ILE A 7 -38.75 27.62 -28.17
C ILE A 7 -37.75 26.64 -28.81
N LEU A 8 -37.68 26.60 -30.14
CA LEU A 8 -36.74 25.74 -30.87
C LEU A 8 -35.28 26.13 -30.57
N TRP A 9 -34.95 27.43 -30.54
CA TRP A 9 -33.60 27.89 -30.19
C TRP A 9 -33.23 27.61 -28.73
N MET A 10 -34.20 27.67 -27.80
CA MET A 10 -33.98 27.25 -26.42
C MET A 10 -33.71 25.75 -26.32
N ALA A 11 -34.48 24.92 -27.03
CA ALA A 11 -34.28 23.48 -27.06
C ALA A 11 -32.92 23.11 -27.68
N ILE A 12 -32.52 23.77 -28.77
CA ILE A 12 -31.18 23.61 -29.36
C ILE A 12 -30.09 24.06 -28.37
N GLY A 13 -30.30 25.16 -27.64
CA GLY A 13 -29.38 25.61 -26.60
C GLY A 13 -29.22 24.60 -25.45
N VAL A 14 -30.32 24.02 -24.97
CA VAL A 14 -30.30 22.97 -23.93
C VAL A 14 -29.66 21.68 -24.46
N ILE A 15 -29.93 21.30 -25.70
CA ILE A 15 -29.30 20.13 -26.35
C ILE A 15 -27.80 20.38 -26.53
N LEU A 16 -27.38 21.55 -26.98
CA LEU A 16 -25.97 21.90 -27.12
C LEU A 16 -25.26 21.94 -25.77
N ILE A 17 -25.87 22.54 -24.73
CA ILE A 17 -25.34 22.49 -23.36
C ILE A 17 -25.24 21.04 -22.88
N GLY A 18 -26.25 20.21 -23.17
CA GLY A 18 -26.23 18.78 -22.89
C GLY A 18 -25.11 18.04 -23.62
N ILE A 19 -24.91 18.30 -24.92
CA ILE A 19 -23.82 17.74 -25.72
C ILE A 19 -22.47 18.22 -25.19
N PHE A 20 -22.30 19.51 -24.88
CA PHE A 20 -21.07 20.03 -24.26
C PHE A 20 -20.81 19.43 -22.87
N TYR A 21 -21.85 19.10 -22.12
CA TYR A 21 -21.73 18.43 -20.82
C TYR A 21 -21.40 16.93 -20.98
N ILE A 22 -21.85 16.30 -22.07
CA ILE A 22 -21.57 14.89 -22.41
C ILE A 22 -20.17 14.72 -23.05
N ASP A 23 -19.77 15.66 -23.90
CA ASP A 23 -18.50 15.67 -24.65
C ASP A 23 -17.40 16.49 -23.96
N GLN A 24 -17.62 16.95 -22.73
CA GLN A 24 -16.54 17.54 -21.94
C GLN A 24 -15.44 16.49 -21.81
N ALA A 25 -14.26 16.79 -22.37
CA ALA A 25 -13.06 15.98 -22.19
C ALA A 25 -12.95 15.63 -20.71
N PRO A 26 -12.66 14.38 -20.33
CA PRO A 26 -12.69 13.98 -18.94
C PRO A 26 -11.66 14.82 -18.17
N ILE A 27 -12.12 15.86 -17.47
CA ILE A 27 -11.26 16.75 -16.67
C ILE A 27 -10.97 16.01 -15.36
N VAL A 28 -9.70 15.67 -15.10
CA VAL A 28 -9.32 15.27 -13.74
C VAL A 28 -9.37 16.55 -12.93
N ASP A 29 -9.95 16.53 -11.73
CA ASP A 29 -9.95 17.73 -10.92
C ASP A 29 -8.51 18.16 -10.60
N ALA A 30 -8.26 19.46 -10.66
CA ALA A 30 -6.92 20.01 -10.50
C ALA A 30 -6.29 19.69 -9.14
N HIS A 31 -7.10 19.45 -8.11
CA HIS A 31 -6.64 19.09 -6.77
C HIS A 31 -6.02 17.68 -6.75
N THR A 32 -6.70 16.70 -7.36
CA THR A 32 -6.13 15.35 -7.53
C THR A 32 -4.78 15.39 -8.27
N ILE A 33 -4.67 16.17 -9.35
CA ILE A 33 -3.40 16.31 -10.10
C ILE A 33 -2.31 16.97 -9.26
N ASP A 34 -2.63 18.07 -8.56
CA ASP A 34 -1.68 18.74 -7.67
C ASP A 34 -1.15 17.80 -6.58
N LEU A 35 -2.01 16.94 -6.01
CA LEU A 35 -1.58 15.94 -5.02
C LEU A 35 -0.66 14.87 -5.64
N ILE A 36 -0.96 14.39 -6.85
CA ILE A 36 -0.09 13.45 -7.56
C ILE A 36 1.27 14.10 -7.85
N ASP A 37 1.29 15.33 -8.36
CA ASP A 37 2.51 16.07 -8.66
C ASP A 37 3.36 16.36 -7.41
N LYS A 38 2.70 16.58 -6.26
CA LYS A 38 3.40 16.71 -4.98
C LYS A 38 4.01 15.39 -4.53
N ALA A 39 3.26 14.28 -4.65
CA ALA A 39 3.79 12.95 -4.35
C ALA A 39 5.01 12.60 -5.24
N HIS A 40 4.96 12.93 -6.53
CA HIS A 40 6.08 12.74 -7.48
C HIS A 40 7.37 13.49 -7.12
N LYS A 41 7.31 14.50 -6.23
CA LYS A 41 8.46 15.29 -5.80
C LYS A 41 9.08 14.80 -4.50
N ILE A 42 8.48 13.80 -3.84
CA ILE A 42 8.99 13.27 -2.58
C ILE A 42 10.25 12.44 -2.87
N ASN A 43 11.34 12.78 -2.19
CA ASN A 43 12.62 12.11 -2.37
C ASN A 43 12.82 11.01 -1.30
N PHE A 44 12.95 9.77 -1.74
CA PHE A 44 13.16 8.61 -0.89
C PHE A 44 14.60 8.08 -0.89
N ASP A 45 15.58 8.72 -1.54
CA ASP A 45 16.94 8.18 -1.68
C ASP A 45 17.59 7.79 -0.34
N LYS A 46 17.30 8.56 0.73
CA LYS A 46 17.76 8.27 2.09
C LYS A 46 17.12 7.01 2.69
N TYR A 47 15.91 6.67 2.27
CA TYR A 47 15.08 5.61 2.84
C TYR A 47 15.09 4.35 1.99
N TRP A 48 15.16 4.49 0.66
CA TRP A 48 15.28 3.40 -0.29
C TRP A 48 15.92 3.93 -1.58
N SER A 49 17.22 3.72 -1.74
CA SER A 49 17.94 4.22 -2.91
C SER A 49 17.38 3.63 -4.21
N GLY A 50 17.18 4.49 -5.21
CA GLY A 50 16.63 4.11 -6.52
C GLY A 50 15.10 4.02 -6.57
N PHE A 51 14.40 4.16 -5.44
CA PHE A 51 12.95 4.30 -5.45
C PHE A 51 12.56 5.75 -5.79
N ASN A 52 11.82 5.91 -6.89
CA ASN A 52 11.32 7.19 -7.34
C ASN A 52 9.87 7.04 -7.86
N ILE A 53 8.95 7.81 -7.32
CA ILE A 53 7.52 7.73 -7.67
C ILE A 53 7.26 8.22 -9.09
N ASN A 54 7.97 9.27 -9.54
CA ASN A 54 7.63 10.00 -10.77
C ASN A 54 7.81 9.20 -12.07
N ILE A 55 8.42 8.01 -12.00
CA ILE A 55 8.65 7.15 -13.16
C ILE A 55 7.41 6.31 -13.50
N TYR A 56 6.47 6.16 -12.56
CA TYR A 56 5.27 5.34 -12.72
C TYR A 56 4.10 6.18 -13.25
N PRO A 57 3.46 5.78 -14.36
CA PRO A 57 2.22 6.39 -14.81
C PRO A 57 1.09 6.23 -13.79
N VAL A 58 0.22 7.23 -13.69
CA VAL A 58 -0.94 7.21 -12.79
C VAL A 58 -2.23 7.13 -13.60
N GLU A 59 -2.97 6.05 -13.45
CA GLU A 59 -4.29 5.87 -14.03
C GLU A 59 -5.39 6.25 -13.05
N ILE A 60 -6.14 7.27 -13.43
CA ILE A 60 -7.13 7.92 -12.58
C ILE A 60 -8.52 7.52 -13.07
N TYR A 61 -9.24 6.75 -12.25
CA TYR A 61 -10.61 6.37 -12.54
C TYR A 61 -11.58 7.53 -12.28
N LYS A 62 -12.54 7.68 -13.20
CA LYS A 62 -13.57 8.72 -13.14
C LYS A 62 -14.94 8.13 -13.31
N LYS A 63 -15.77 8.35 -12.29
CA LYS A 63 -17.19 8.09 -12.34
C LYS A 63 -17.92 9.32 -12.88
N ASN A 64 -18.50 9.23 -14.08
CA ASN A 64 -19.35 10.30 -14.61
C ASN A 64 -20.80 10.08 -14.12
N ILE A 65 -21.53 11.16 -13.81
CA ILE A 65 -22.96 11.19 -13.45
C ILE A 65 -23.81 10.46 -14.50
N LEU A 66 -23.38 10.43 -15.77
CA LEU A 66 -24.06 9.75 -16.88
C LEU A 66 -23.59 8.30 -17.15
N LYS A 67 -22.87 7.67 -16.21
CA LYS A 67 -22.40 6.25 -16.27
C LYS A 67 -21.46 5.90 -17.43
N LYS A 68 -20.80 6.88 -18.04
CA LYS A 68 -19.59 6.60 -18.85
C LYS A 68 -18.39 6.65 -17.91
N ASP A 69 -18.17 5.54 -17.24
CA ASP A 69 -16.95 5.32 -16.47
C ASP A 69 -15.76 5.39 -17.43
N SER A 70 -14.73 6.15 -17.04
CA SER A 70 -13.54 6.35 -17.88
C SER A 70 -12.30 6.37 -17.03
N THR A 71 -11.17 5.97 -17.62
CA THR A 71 -9.86 6.02 -16.97
C THR A 71 -8.96 6.92 -17.79
N VAL A 72 -8.23 7.80 -17.11
CA VAL A 72 -7.24 8.68 -17.75
C VAL A 72 -5.88 8.39 -17.15
N ARG A 73 -4.90 8.08 -17.99
CA ARG A 73 -3.50 7.97 -17.61
C ARG A 73 -2.87 9.36 -17.58
N TYR A 74 -2.24 9.70 -16.48
CA TYR A 74 -1.44 10.89 -16.26
C TYR A 74 0.03 10.49 -16.19
N TYR A 75 0.84 11.00 -17.11
CA TYR A 75 2.27 10.70 -17.16
C TYR A 75 3.05 11.79 -17.91
N ASN A 76 4.17 12.26 -17.34
CA ASN A 76 4.99 13.34 -17.90
C ASN A 76 4.17 14.57 -18.32
N ASP A 77 3.34 15.07 -17.39
CA ASP A 77 2.46 16.23 -17.56
C ASP A 77 1.45 16.10 -18.73
N LYS A 78 1.16 14.87 -19.16
CA LYS A 78 0.24 14.58 -20.26
C LYS A 78 -0.86 13.62 -19.83
N PHE A 79 -2.03 13.78 -20.46
CA PHE A 79 -3.20 12.94 -20.26
C PHE A 79 -3.47 12.07 -21.47
N TYR A 80 -3.73 10.79 -21.22
CA TYR A 80 -4.08 9.81 -22.24
C TYR A 80 -5.37 9.12 -21.79
N GLU A 81 -6.38 9.11 -22.65
CA GLU A 81 -7.61 8.38 -22.37
C GLU A 81 -7.37 6.87 -22.55
N ILE A 82 -7.73 6.08 -21.54
CA ILE A 82 -7.64 4.62 -21.58
C ILE A 82 -9.06 4.07 -21.72
N LYS A 83 -9.29 3.36 -22.82
CA LYS A 83 -10.58 2.70 -23.09
C LYS A 83 -10.63 1.34 -22.38
N ASP A 84 -11.84 0.92 -22.04
CA ASP A 84 -12.15 -0.45 -21.60
C ASP A 84 -11.37 -0.95 -20.37
N LYS A 85 -11.10 -0.08 -19.40
CA LYS A 85 -10.58 -0.50 -18.10
C LYS A 85 -11.67 -0.85 -17.09
N LYS A 86 -11.37 -1.86 -16.26
CA LYS A 86 -12.19 -2.20 -15.09
C LYS A 86 -12.24 -1.01 -14.13
N PRO A 87 -13.36 -0.81 -13.42
CA PRO A 87 -13.44 0.23 -12.40
C PRO A 87 -12.37 0.09 -11.31
N ILE A 88 -11.78 1.23 -10.91
CA ILE A 88 -10.82 1.31 -9.82
C ILE A 88 -11.56 1.82 -8.58
N TYR A 89 -11.58 1.01 -7.53
CA TYR A 89 -12.32 1.31 -6.29
C TYR A 89 -11.44 1.70 -5.11
N ALA A 90 -10.13 1.51 -5.23
CA ALA A 90 -9.13 1.85 -4.23
C ALA A 90 -7.81 2.20 -4.92
N LEU A 91 -6.93 2.89 -4.21
CA LEU A 91 -5.55 3.04 -4.67
C LEU A 91 -4.92 1.64 -4.70
N SER A 92 -4.24 1.31 -5.79
CA SER A 92 -3.58 0.02 -6.00
C SER A 92 -2.50 0.16 -7.08
N MET A 93 -1.69 -0.87 -7.28
CA MET A 93 -0.83 -1.01 -8.46
C MET A 93 -1.41 -2.01 -9.47
N ASP A 94 -1.02 -1.88 -10.73
CA ASP A 94 -1.28 -2.86 -11.80
C ASP A 94 -0.08 -2.93 -12.78
N ILE A 95 -0.06 -3.94 -13.64
CA ILE A 95 0.89 -4.05 -14.75
C ILE A 95 0.11 -3.90 -16.06
N ASP A 96 0.49 -2.93 -16.88
CA ASP A 96 -0.18 -2.73 -18.16
C ASP A 96 0.23 -3.75 -19.24
N GLU A 97 -0.44 -3.71 -20.40
CA GLU A 97 -0.20 -4.65 -21.49
C GLU A 97 1.24 -4.63 -22.03
N SER A 98 2.00 -3.55 -21.79
CA SER A 98 3.40 -3.43 -22.18
C SER A 98 4.37 -3.98 -21.12
N GLY A 99 3.85 -4.41 -19.97
CA GLY A 99 4.64 -4.84 -18.82
C GLY A 99 5.08 -3.70 -17.91
N GLN A 100 4.58 -2.47 -18.10
CA GLN A 100 4.93 -1.33 -17.26
C GLN A 100 4.08 -1.34 -15.99
N ALA A 101 4.73 -1.20 -14.83
CA ALA A 101 4.04 -0.97 -13.57
C ALA A 101 3.36 0.41 -13.56
N ILE A 102 2.09 0.43 -13.16
CA ILE A 102 1.25 1.61 -13.14
C ILE A 102 0.51 1.74 -11.81
N LEU A 103 0.27 2.99 -11.41
CA LEU A 103 -0.54 3.33 -10.26
C LEU A 103 -2.00 3.43 -10.68
N LEU A 104 -2.88 2.76 -9.96
CA LEU A 104 -4.33 2.87 -10.10
C LEU A 104 -4.85 3.72 -8.96
N VAL A 105 -5.48 4.86 -9.26
CA VAL A 105 -5.99 5.76 -8.23
C VAL A 105 -7.43 6.18 -8.50
N THR A 106 -8.15 6.45 -7.43
CA THR A 106 -9.42 7.17 -7.47
C THR A 106 -9.16 8.67 -7.26
N SER A 107 -10.13 9.53 -7.58
CA SER A 107 -10.00 10.97 -7.33
C SER A 107 -9.82 11.26 -5.84
N ALA A 108 -9.11 12.33 -5.48
CA ALA A 108 -8.94 12.73 -4.07
C ALA A 108 -10.28 12.97 -3.37
N ARG A 109 -11.30 13.41 -4.12
CA ARG A 109 -12.67 13.55 -3.61
C ARG A 109 -13.30 12.20 -3.28
N ASP A 110 -13.24 11.25 -4.21
CA ASP A 110 -13.84 9.93 -4.02
C ASP A 110 -13.11 9.15 -2.93
N PHE A 111 -11.78 9.30 -2.85
CA PHE A 111 -10.96 8.74 -1.78
C PHE A 111 -11.44 9.17 -0.40
N ARG A 112 -11.69 10.48 -0.20
CA ARG A 112 -12.25 11.01 1.06
C ARG A 112 -13.62 10.44 1.41
N SER A 113 -14.40 10.02 0.41
CA SER A 113 -15.73 9.45 0.61
C SER A 113 -15.73 7.94 0.87
N LEU A 114 -14.67 7.24 0.46
CA LEU A 114 -14.55 5.78 0.54
C LEU A 114 -13.88 5.28 1.81
N SER A 115 -13.21 6.16 2.54
CA SER A 115 -12.41 5.79 3.69
C SER A 115 -13.02 6.33 4.98
N ASP A 116 -12.75 5.67 6.11
CA ASP A 116 -12.97 6.22 7.46
C ASP A 116 -12.20 7.54 7.70
N VAL A 117 -11.48 8.04 6.67
CA VAL A 117 -10.88 9.36 6.57
C VAL A 117 -11.92 10.49 6.61
N GLY A 118 -13.22 10.18 6.54
CA GLY A 118 -14.32 11.14 6.75
C GLY A 118 -14.25 11.95 8.07
N ASN A 119 -13.41 11.54 9.02
CA ASN A 119 -13.12 12.27 10.27
C ASN A 119 -11.89 13.20 10.20
N PHE A 120 -11.11 13.19 9.12
CA PHE A 120 -9.93 14.04 8.98
C PHE A 120 -10.30 15.39 8.36
N ASN A 121 -9.60 16.44 8.78
CA ASN A 121 -9.66 17.72 8.06
C ASN A 121 -9.06 17.56 6.65
N SER A 122 -9.39 18.49 5.74
CA SER A 122 -8.99 18.42 4.32
C SER A 122 -7.48 18.25 4.13
N SER A 123 -6.67 18.95 4.94
CA SER A 123 -5.20 18.89 4.85
C SER A 123 -4.66 17.52 5.26
N SER A 124 -5.22 16.87 6.27
CA SER A 124 -4.74 15.57 6.73
C SER A 124 -5.14 14.46 5.75
N ALA A 125 -6.33 14.57 5.15
CA ALA A 125 -6.75 13.67 4.08
C ALA A 125 -5.86 13.79 2.84
N ASP A 126 -5.39 14.99 2.51
CA ASP A 126 -4.47 15.23 1.39
C ASP A 126 -3.07 14.65 1.65
N ILE A 127 -2.57 14.75 2.88
CA ILE A 127 -1.31 14.12 3.29
C ILE A 127 -1.43 12.59 3.20
N TYR A 128 -2.53 12.03 3.69
CA TYR A 128 -2.76 10.58 3.64
C TYR A 128 -2.91 10.06 2.20
N TYR A 129 -3.58 10.81 1.33
CA TYR A 129 -3.68 10.47 -0.10
C TYR A 129 -2.30 10.41 -0.77
N GLN A 130 -1.43 11.41 -0.51
CA GLN A 130 -0.05 11.40 -1.02
C GLN A 130 0.78 10.23 -0.46
N ALA A 131 0.59 9.89 0.81
CA ALA A 131 1.27 8.74 1.43
C ALA A 131 0.85 7.41 0.81
N LEU A 132 -0.45 7.23 0.50
CA LEU A 132 -0.92 6.04 -0.21
C LEU A 132 -0.43 5.99 -1.65
N ILE A 133 -0.29 7.12 -2.35
CA ILE A 133 0.39 7.13 -3.66
C ILE A 133 1.82 6.58 -3.52
N ALA A 134 2.56 7.01 -2.48
CA ALA A 134 3.90 6.51 -2.23
C ALA A 134 3.93 5.01 -1.89
N HIS A 135 2.93 4.53 -1.12
CA HIS A 135 2.75 3.10 -0.82
C HIS A 135 2.57 2.28 -2.11
N GLU A 136 1.61 2.65 -2.95
CA GLU A 136 1.34 1.93 -4.20
C GLU A 136 2.50 2.03 -5.20
N ALA A 137 3.18 3.18 -5.24
CA ALA A 137 4.35 3.36 -6.10
C ALA A 137 5.50 2.45 -5.65
N PHE A 138 5.57 2.16 -4.35
CA PHE A 138 6.54 1.21 -3.84
C PHE A 138 6.22 -0.23 -4.25
N HIS A 139 4.95 -0.60 -4.39
CA HIS A 139 4.59 -1.87 -5.03
C HIS A 139 4.98 -1.91 -6.50
N CYS A 140 4.85 -0.80 -7.25
CA CYS A 140 5.41 -0.71 -8.60
C CYS A 140 6.94 -0.94 -8.60
N PHE A 141 7.65 -0.35 -7.65
CA PHE A 141 9.09 -0.57 -7.48
C PHE A 141 9.43 -2.02 -7.16
N GLN A 142 8.66 -2.67 -6.28
CA GLN A 142 8.82 -4.10 -5.99
C GLN A 142 8.61 -4.95 -7.26
N ALA A 143 7.64 -4.59 -8.11
CA ALA A 143 7.42 -5.24 -9.39
C ALA A 143 8.63 -5.10 -10.33
N ASP A 144 9.20 -3.90 -10.43
CA ASP A 144 10.43 -3.65 -11.22
C ASP A 144 11.64 -4.43 -10.68
N GLN A 145 11.66 -4.78 -9.40
CA GLN A 145 12.67 -5.68 -8.81
C GLN A 145 12.40 -7.17 -9.06
N GLY A 146 11.32 -7.52 -9.76
CA GLY A 146 10.93 -8.91 -10.08
C GLY A 146 10.11 -9.60 -8.99
N PHE A 147 9.68 -8.88 -7.95
CA PHE A 147 8.97 -9.49 -6.82
C PHE A 147 7.49 -9.75 -7.12
N TYR A 148 6.87 -8.98 -8.01
CA TYR A 148 5.43 -9.11 -8.30
C TYR A 148 5.06 -10.49 -8.84
N ASP A 149 5.85 -11.04 -9.78
CA ASP A 149 5.60 -12.38 -10.33
C ASP A 149 5.70 -13.47 -9.28
N VAL A 150 6.69 -13.34 -8.38
CA VAL A 150 6.87 -14.25 -7.23
C VAL A 150 5.66 -14.13 -6.30
N PHE A 151 5.32 -12.92 -5.88
CA PHE A 151 4.19 -12.66 -4.99
C PHE A 151 2.88 -13.19 -5.57
N SER A 152 2.55 -12.83 -6.80
CA SER A 152 1.30 -13.24 -7.47
C SER A 152 1.18 -14.77 -7.59
N LYS A 153 2.27 -15.43 -7.97
CA LYS A 153 2.32 -16.90 -8.07
C LYS A 153 2.14 -17.56 -6.70
N GLU A 154 2.86 -17.10 -5.69
CA GLU A 154 2.80 -17.67 -4.34
C GLU A 154 1.42 -17.43 -3.70
N ILE A 155 0.85 -16.23 -3.81
CA ILE A 155 -0.51 -15.95 -3.32
C ILE A 155 -1.55 -16.86 -4.00
N THR A 156 -1.45 -17.09 -5.31
CA THR A 156 -2.34 -18.02 -6.01
C THR A 156 -2.25 -19.45 -5.47
N ILE A 157 -1.07 -19.89 -5.05
CA ILE A 157 -0.87 -21.19 -4.39
C ILE A 157 -1.53 -21.17 -3.01
N TYR A 158 -1.27 -20.14 -2.23
CA TYR A 158 -1.79 -19.99 -0.87
C TYR A 158 -3.31 -19.89 -0.81
N GLU A 159 -3.95 -19.21 -1.75
CA GLU A 159 -5.42 -19.15 -1.86
C GLU A 159 -6.08 -20.52 -2.06
N LYS A 160 -5.34 -21.48 -2.64
CA LYS A 160 -5.78 -22.86 -2.85
C LYS A 160 -5.35 -23.81 -1.73
N SER A 161 -4.57 -23.31 -0.77
CA SER A 161 -4.01 -24.08 0.34
C SER A 161 -4.83 -23.97 1.63
N ASN A 162 -4.35 -24.60 2.70
CA ASN A 162 -4.96 -24.50 4.02
C ASN A 162 -4.53 -23.27 4.81
N VAL A 163 -3.59 -22.46 4.31
CA VAL A 163 -3.03 -21.34 5.06
C VAL A 163 -4.08 -20.33 5.52
N LEU A 164 -5.09 -20.03 4.69
CA LEU A 164 -6.18 -19.13 5.07
C LEU A 164 -7.03 -19.70 6.21
N THR A 165 -7.15 -21.03 6.30
CA THR A 165 -7.80 -21.70 7.42
C THR A 165 -6.96 -21.57 8.68
N THR A 166 -5.64 -21.72 8.59
CA THR A 166 -4.71 -21.51 9.70
C THR A 166 -4.77 -20.06 10.20
N VAL A 167 -4.73 -19.08 9.30
CA VAL A 167 -4.87 -17.64 9.63
C VAL A 167 -6.16 -17.39 10.40
N ARG A 168 -7.31 -17.92 9.94
CA ARG A 168 -8.60 -17.75 10.64
C ARG A 168 -8.59 -18.36 12.04
N LYS A 169 -8.04 -19.57 12.20
CA LYS A 169 -7.90 -20.22 13.51
C LYS A 169 -7.06 -19.38 14.47
N LEU A 170 -5.98 -18.79 13.98
CA LEU A 170 -5.10 -17.91 14.77
C LEU A 170 -5.79 -16.60 15.13
N ASP A 171 -6.56 -16.01 14.19
CA ASP A 171 -7.34 -14.80 14.42
C ASP A 171 -8.48 -14.97 15.43
N GLU A 172 -8.88 -16.21 15.73
CA GLU A 172 -9.87 -16.54 16.76
C GLU A 172 -9.22 -17.04 18.06
N ASN A 173 -7.90 -17.24 18.08
CA ASN A 173 -7.17 -17.77 19.23
C ASN A 173 -6.61 -16.65 20.11
N SER A 174 -7.27 -16.38 21.24
CA SER A 174 -6.87 -15.31 22.17
C SER A 174 -5.46 -15.48 22.75
N LYS A 175 -4.99 -16.72 22.94
CA LYS A 175 -3.62 -16.98 23.41
C LYS A 175 -2.60 -16.60 22.34
N TYR A 176 -2.86 -16.94 21.08
CA TYR A 176 -2.01 -16.53 19.97
C TYR A 176 -1.98 -15.00 19.83
N GLN A 177 -3.14 -14.35 19.84
CA GLN A 177 -3.24 -12.90 19.75
C GLN A 177 -2.40 -12.21 20.83
N LYS A 178 -2.44 -12.71 22.07
CA LYS A 178 -1.64 -12.16 23.17
C LYS A 178 -0.13 -12.33 22.93
N LEU A 179 0.30 -13.48 22.42
CA LEU A 179 1.71 -13.72 22.08
C LEU A 179 2.17 -12.82 20.94
N TRP A 180 1.33 -12.62 19.93
CA TRP A 180 1.62 -11.70 18.82
C TRP A 180 1.72 -10.25 19.32
N MET A 181 0.78 -9.80 20.16
CA MET A 181 0.82 -8.45 20.73
C MET A 181 2.07 -8.23 21.61
N ASP A 182 2.49 -9.23 22.40
CA ASP A 182 3.73 -9.18 23.17
C ASP A 182 4.96 -9.07 22.25
N GLU A 183 5.02 -9.86 21.18
CA GLU A 183 6.08 -9.74 20.17
C GLU A 183 6.14 -8.33 19.56
N MET A 184 4.99 -7.78 19.20
CA MET A 184 4.91 -6.43 18.63
C MET A 184 5.37 -5.35 19.60
N GLU A 185 5.00 -5.45 20.88
CA GLU A 185 5.46 -4.52 21.92
C GLU A 185 7.00 -4.54 22.00
N LYS A 186 7.61 -5.73 22.03
CA LYS A 186 9.08 -5.85 22.08
C LYS A 186 9.76 -5.40 20.79
N LEU A 187 9.10 -5.62 19.65
CA LEU A 187 9.59 -5.11 18.36
C LEU A 187 9.53 -3.57 18.29
N ILE A 188 8.50 -2.95 18.86
CA ILE A 188 8.40 -1.48 18.99
C ILE A 188 9.50 -0.94 19.90
N ASP A 189 9.73 -1.56 21.05
CA ASP A 189 10.80 -1.18 21.98
C ASP A 189 12.17 -1.23 21.26
N TYR A 190 12.41 -2.29 20.47
CA TYR A 190 13.63 -2.44 19.69
C TYR A 190 13.74 -1.42 18.54
N ALA A 191 12.64 -1.08 17.87
CA ALA A 191 12.62 -0.03 16.84
C ALA A 191 12.97 1.36 17.41
N LYS A 192 12.37 1.70 18.56
CA LYS A 192 12.63 2.95 19.27
C LYS A 192 14.07 3.03 19.76
N GLU A 193 14.56 1.95 20.37
CA GLU A 193 15.91 1.88 20.93
C GLU A 193 16.61 0.57 20.53
N ASP A 194 17.54 0.69 19.58
CA ASP A 194 18.34 -0.42 19.05
C ASP A 194 19.48 -0.75 20.04
N ASN A 195 19.18 -1.63 20.99
CA ASN A 195 20.13 -2.13 21.97
C ASN A 195 19.96 -3.64 22.18
N ILE A 196 20.99 -4.27 22.76
CA ILE A 196 21.05 -5.72 22.93
C ILE A 196 19.93 -6.28 23.84
N GLN A 197 19.48 -5.50 24.82
CA GLN A 197 18.41 -5.91 25.73
C GLN A 197 17.07 -6.00 24.99
N ASN A 198 16.72 -4.98 24.21
CA ASN A 198 15.49 -4.94 23.43
C ASN A 198 15.51 -5.97 22.30
N TYR A 199 16.66 -6.14 21.66
CA TYR A 199 16.87 -7.22 20.69
C TYR A 199 16.57 -8.60 21.29
N HIS A 200 17.17 -8.95 22.44
CA HIS A 200 16.91 -10.23 23.10
C HIS A 200 15.46 -10.36 23.59
N ALA A 201 14.82 -9.27 24.03
CA ALA A 201 13.41 -9.28 24.39
C ALA A 201 12.52 -9.64 23.19
N TYR A 202 12.79 -9.05 22.01
CA TYR A 202 12.13 -9.40 20.76
C TYR A 202 12.38 -10.86 20.35
N LEU A 203 13.63 -11.33 20.41
CA LEU A 203 13.95 -12.72 20.08
C LEU A 203 13.17 -13.72 20.95
N ASN A 204 13.10 -13.45 22.26
CA ASN A 204 12.40 -14.34 23.19
C ASN A 204 10.90 -14.36 22.93
N SER A 205 10.26 -13.21 22.67
CA SER A 205 8.82 -13.17 22.35
C SER A 205 8.52 -13.81 20.99
N TYR A 206 9.37 -13.60 19.99
CA TYR A 206 9.31 -14.30 18.69
C TYR A 206 9.38 -15.82 18.86
N GLN A 207 10.36 -16.31 19.63
CA GLN A 207 10.50 -17.75 19.90
C GLN A 207 9.28 -18.31 20.65
N ASN A 208 8.76 -17.59 21.64
CA ASN A 208 7.55 -18.00 22.37
C ASN A 208 6.33 -18.13 21.43
N ARG A 209 6.19 -17.24 20.46
CA ARG A 209 5.14 -17.34 19.43
C ARG A 209 5.36 -18.54 18.52
N LEU A 210 6.59 -18.78 18.07
CA LEU A 210 6.93 -19.95 17.26
C LEU A 210 6.66 -21.27 18.00
N ASP A 211 7.09 -21.37 19.26
CA ASP A 211 6.86 -22.53 20.11
C ASP A 211 5.36 -22.80 20.26
N PHE A 212 4.55 -21.74 20.44
CA PHE A 212 3.10 -21.90 20.45
C PHE A 212 2.57 -22.48 19.14
N LEU A 213 3.01 -21.97 17.99
CA LEU A 213 2.58 -22.47 16.68
C LEU A 213 2.92 -23.95 16.50
N TYR A 214 4.19 -24.34 16.70
CA TYR A 214 4.64 -25.72 16.53
C TYR A 214 4.04 -26.71 17.55
N ASN A 215 3.66 -26.25 18.75
CA ASN A 215 3.01 -27.10 19.74
C ASN A 215 1.50 -27.29 19.53
N ASN A 216 0.84 -26.43 18.74
CA ASN A 216 -0.63 -26.41 18.62
C ASN A 216 -1.13 -26.69 17.19
N PHE A 217 -0.26 -26.68 16.20
CA PHE A 217 -0.57 -26.91 14.79
C PHE A 217 0.39 -27.94 14.20
N LYS A 218 0.02 -28.51 13.05
CA LYS A 218 0.93 -29.40 12.33
C LYS A 218 2.09 -28.59 11.75
N GLU A 219 3.28 -29.20 11.74
CA GLU A 219 4.50 -28.57 11.24
C GLU A 219 4.34 -28.02 9.81
N GLU A 220 3.71 -28.78 8.92
CA GLU A 220 3.41 -28.37 7.54
C GLU A 220 2.56 -27.09 7.47
N ASP A 221 1.51 -26.99 8.31
CA ASP A 221 0.64 -25.82 8.38
C ASP A 221 1.37 -24.60 8.94
N VAL A 222 2.29 -24.82 9.90
CA VAL A 222 3.11 -23.75 10.49
C VAL A 222 4.11 -23.20 9.47
N ILE A 223 4.82 -24.08 8.76
CA ILE A 223 5.78 -23.66 7.72
C ILE A 223 5.07 -22.87 6.62
N GLU A 224 3.92 -23.35 6.15
CA GLU A 224 3.13 -22.64 5.13
C GLU A 224 2.64 -21.28 5.64
N TYR A 225 2.14 -21.22 6.89
CA TYR A 225 1.74 -19.97 7.54
C TYR A 225 2.88 -18.96 7.65
N LEU A 226 4.07 -19.39 8.06
CA LEU A 226 5.23 -18.51 8.20
C LEU A 226 5.69 -17.98 6.84
N LYS A 227 5.72 -18.82 5.79
CA LYS A 227 6.04 -18.35 4.43
C LYS A 227 5.03 -17.32 3.93
N TYR A 228 3.73 -17.59 4.11
CA TYR A 228 2.66 -16.65 3.78
C TYR A 228 2.81 -15.33 4.55
N SER A 229 3.03 -15.40 5.86
CA SER A 229 3.27 -14.24 6.72
C SER A 229 4.45 -13.41 6.22
N ASN A 230 5.61 -14.04 6.02
CA ASN A 230 6.84 -13.37 5.60
C ASN A 230 6.70 -12.72 4.22
N LEU A 231 5.94 -13.34 3.32
CA LEU A 231 5.65 -12.78 2.01
C LEU A 231 4.81 -11.49 2.11
N TYR A 232 3.77 -11.47 2.95
CA TYR A 232 2.97 -10.27 3.20
C TYR A 232 3.75 -9.18 3.93
N GLU A 233 4.54 -9.52 4.94
CA GLU A 233 5.42 -8.55 5.61
C GLU A 233 6.35 -7.88 4.61
N LYS A 234 6.96 -8.67 3.73
CA LYS A 234 7.87 -8.21 2.69
C LYS A 234 7.19 -7.28 1.69
N ALA A 235 6.01 -7.64 1.20
CA ALA A 235 5.25 -6.84 0.25
C ALA A 235 4.68 -5.57 0.91
N GLU A 236 3.80 -5.77 1.88
CA GLU A 236 2.94 -4.73 2.45
C GLU A 236 3.64 -3.96 3.55
N GLY A 237 4.46 -4.61 4.38
CA GLY A 237 5.15 -3.94 5.46
C GLY A 237 6.26 -2.99 4.99
N SER A 238 6.97 -3.35 3.91
CA SER A 238 7.96 -2.44 3.31
C SER A 238 7.30 -1.26 2.57
N ALA A 239 6.13 -1.46 1.95
CA ALA A 239 5.32 -0.38 1.41
C ALA A 239 4.75 0.52 2.53
N LYS A 240 4.26 -0.08 3.62
CA LYS A 240 3.77 0.62 4.81
C LYS A 240 4.86 1.45 5.48
N TYR A 241 6.12 1.01 5.40
CA TYR A 241 7.27 1.83 5.80
C TYR A 241 7.37 3.11 4.99
N ILE A 242 7.33 3.02 3.66
CA ILE A 242 7.35 4.19 2.77
C ILE A 242 6.14 5.10 3.00
N GLU A 243 4.95 4.54 3.22
CA GLU A 243 3.74 5.27 3.59
C GLU A 243 3.98 6.11 4.86
N ASN A 244 4.47 5.49 5.93
CA ASN A 244 4.71 6.17 7.21
C ASN A 244 5.84 7.20 7.14
N ILE A 245 6.92 6.93 6.39
CA ILE A 245 7.95 7.93 6.11
C ILE A 245 7.34 9.16 5.41
N THR A 246 6.47 8.93 4.44
CA THR A 246 5.78 10.01 3.73
C THR A 246 4.91 10.83 4.66
N LEU A 247 4.12 10.18 5.52
CA LEU A 247 3.31 10.84 6.53
C LEU A 247 4.15 11.71 7.47
N SER A 248 5.28 11.19 7.95
CA SER A 248 6.20 11.92 8.81
C SER A 248 6.79 13.15 8.10
N MET A 249 7.29 12.98 6.87
CA MET A 249 7.85 14.09 6.07
C MET A 249 6.84 15.22 5.82
N LEU A 250 5.63 14.86 5.42
CA LEU A 250 4.62 15.84 5.00
C LEU A 250 3.93 16.51 6.19
N SER A 251 3.75 15.79 7.30
CA SER A 251 3.16 16.35 8.52
C SER A 251 4.16 17.09 9.41
N GLY A 252 5.46 16.86 9.21
CA GLY A 252 6.53 17.39 10.07
C GLY A 252 6.55 16.77 11.46
N LYS A 253 5.87 15.63 11.65
CA LYS A 253 5.83 14.89 12.91
C LYS A 253 6.79 13.72 12.87
N ASP A 254 7.29 13.33 14.04
CA ASP A 254 8.07 12.11 14.18
C ASP A 254 7.19 10.88 13.88
N LEU A 255 7.86 9.78 13.49
CA LEU A 255 7.19 8.50 13.29
C LEU A 255 6.63 7.99 14.63
N GLU A 256 5.34 7.70 14.64
CA GLU A 256 4.68 7.09 15.78
C GLU A 256 4.65 5.56 15.60
N PHE A 257 5.04 4.84 16.65
CA PHE A 257 4.92 3.39 16.73
C PHE A 257 3.88 3.06 17.78
N ASP A 258 2.64 2.80 17.34
CA ASP A 258 1.55 2.39 18.22
C ASP A 258 0.76 1.26 17.58
N ILE A 259 0.51 0.21 18.37
CA ILE A 259 -0.31 -0.94 17.99
C ILE A 259 -1.32 -1.14 19.11
N ILE A 260 -2.52 -0.64 18.87
CA ILE A 260 -3.60 -0.59 19.87
C ILE A 260 -4.28 -1.96 20.01
N SER A 261 -4.28 -2.78 18.95
CA SER A 261 -4.96 -4.08 18.94
C SER A 261 -4.42 -5.04 17.89
N TYR A 262 -4.72 -6.32 18.07
CA TYR A 262 -4.37 -7.38 17.11
C TYR A 262 -5.11 -7.19 15.77
N GLY A 263 -4.35 -7.05 14.69
CA GLY A 263 -4.88 -7.00 13.32
C GLY A 263 -5.32 -8.37 12.79
N LYS A 264 -6.59 -8.50 12.41
CA LYS A 264 -7.11 -9.73 11.78
C LYS A 264 -6.74 -9.80 10.29
N GLY A 265 -6.71 -11.01 9.74
CA GLY A 265 -6.39 -11.25 8.34
C GLY A 265 -4.94 -10.86 8.02
N THR A 266 -4.73 -10.13 6.94
CA THR A 266 -3.39 -9.71 6.51
C THR A 266 -2.88 -8.47 7.22
N SER A 267 -3.75 -7.67 7.84
CA SER A 267 -3.41 -6.36 8.44
C SER A 267 -2.23 -6.41 9.43
N LYS A 268 -2.16 -7.44 10.28
CA LYS A 268 -1.06 -7.63 11.23
C LYS A 268 0.33 -7.69 10.58
N TYR A 269 0.44 -8.16 9.34
CA TYR A 269 1.73 -8.27 8.65
C TYR A 269 2.26 -6.92 8.17
N TYR A 270 1.39 -5.92 8.01
CA TYR A 270 1.76 -4.57 7.62
C TYR A 270 2.58 -3.92 8.72
N ASP A 271 2.09 -4.00 9.96
CA ASP A 271 2.73 -3.40 11.13
C ASP A 271 4.05 -4.08 11.48
N SER A 272 4.09 -5.41 11.44
CA SER A 272 5.34 -6.16 11.68
C SER A 272 6.39 -5.90 10.60
N GLY A 273 6.03 -5.98 9.32
CA GLY A 273 6.98 -5.68 8.24
C GLY A 273 7.42 -4.21 8.22
N PHE A 274 6.57 -3.26 8.60
CA PHE A 274 6.94 -1.85 8.79
C PHE A 274 8.04 -1.70 9.85
N LEU A 275 7.82 -2.23 11.05
CA LEU A 275 8.77 -2.13 12.15
C LEU A 275 10.09 -2.81 11.83
N LYS A 276 10.04 -4.00 11.22
CA LYS A 276 11.23 -4.74 10.76
C LYS A 276 12.01 -3.95 9.71
N THR A 277 11.32 -3.37 8.73
CA THR A 277 11.94 -2.47 7.72
C THR A 277 12.58 -1.27 8.39
N TYR A 278 11.91 -0.65 9.35
CA TYR A 278 12.42 0.51 10.09
C TYR A 278 13.70 0.17 10.85
N ILE A 279 13.73 -0.95 11.57
CA ILE A 279 14.91 -1.43 12.30
C ILE A 279 16.07 -1.67 11.33
N LEU A 280 15.84 -2.45 10.26
CA LEU A 280 16.89 -2.76 9.30
C LEU A 280 17.42 -1.51 8.59
N ASN A 281 16.57 -0.51 8.33
CA ASN A 281 17.03 0.73 7.69
C ASN A 281 17.89 1.63 8.58
N LYS A 282 17.93 1.39 9.90
CA LYS A 282 18.83 2.10 10.82
C LYS A 282 20.24 1.49 10.87
N LYS A 283 20.45 0.33 10.22
CA LYS A 283 21.72 -0.41 10.24
C LYS A 283 22.58 0.00 9.05
N ASP A 284 23.46 0.97 9.28
CA ASP A 284 24.32 1.54 8.23
C ASP A 284 25.31 0.52 7.61
N ASP A 285 25.62 -0.57 8.32
CA ASP A 285 26.57 -1.61 7.92
C ASP A 285 25.91 -2.83 7.22
N LEU A 286 24.59 -2.84 7.10
CA LEU A 286 23.84 -3.95 6.52
C LEU A 286 23.21 -3.57 5.18
N ASP A 287 23.80 -4.05 4.08
CA ASP A 287 23.17 -3.95 2.75
C ASP A 287 22.13 -5.07 2.56
N TRP A 288 20.98 -4.92 3.22
CA TRP A 288 19.88 -5.88 3.13
C TRP A 288 18.96 -5.63 1.93
N LYS A 289 18.95 -4.43 1.35
CA LYS A 289 17.98 -4.03 0.31
C LYS A 289 18.36 -4.49 -1.09
N THR A 290 19.65 -4.64 -1.39
CA THR A 290 20.16 -4.94 -2.75
C THR A 290 19.56 -6.22 -3.34
N ASP A 291 19.37 -7.24 -2.52
CA ASP A 291 18.84 -8.55 -2.92
C ASP A 291 17.51 -8.90 -2.23
N PHE A 292 16.95 -8.03 -1.38
CA PHE A 292 15.75 -8.33 -0.59
C PHE A 292 14.63 -8.84 -1.48
N PHE A 293 14.25 -8.09 -2.52
CA PHE A 293 13.16 -8.45 -3.42
C PHE A 293 13.53 -9.51 -4.46
N LYS A 294 14.81 -9.88 -4.57
CA LYS A 294 15.34 -10.81 -5.59
C LYS A 294 15.62 -12.21 -5.04
N THR A 295 15.47 -12.39 -3.73
CA THR A 295 15.77 -13.64 -3.03
C THR A 295 14.61 -14.07 -2.15
N ASP A 296 14.64 -15.31 -1.67
CA ASP A 296 13.67 -15.85 -0.71
C ASP A 296 13.95 -15.41 0.73
N LYS A 297 14.94 -14.53 0.95
CA LYS A 297 15.25 -14.02 2.28
C LYS A 297 14.08 -13.25 2.87
N THR A 298 13.87 -13.46 4.16
CA THR A 298 12.85 -12.83 4.98
C THR A 298 13.47 -11.74 5.86
N PHE A 299 12.65 -10.97 6.58
CA PHE A 299 13.16 -10.00 7.55
C PHE A 299 13.93 -10.69 8.69
N GLU A 300 13.47 -11.86 9.14
CA GLU A 300 14.13 -12.64 10.18
C GLU A 300 15.53 -13.11 9.77
N ASP A 301 15.74 -13.48 8.51
CA ASP A 301 17.09 -13.82 8.02
C ASP A 301 18.08 -12.67 8.24
N TYR A 302 17.61 -11.42 8.18
CA TYR A 302 18.45 -10.25 8.47
C TYR A 302 18.50 -9.89 9.95
N LEU A 303 17.37 -9.99 10.66
CA LEU A 303 17.28 -9.56 12.05
C LEU A 303 18.01 -10.51 13.01
N LEU A 304 17.94 -11.82 12.78
CA LEU A 304 18.44 -12.84 13.68
C LEU A 304 19.98 -13.02 13.65
N ILE A 305 20.68 -12.42 12.68
CA ILE A 305 22.14 -12.53 12.52
C ILE A 305 22.90 -11.50 13.38
N ASN A 306 22.23 -10.43 13.83
CA ASN A 306 22.89 -9.18 14.21
C ASN A 306 23.54 -9.12 15.61
N TYR A 307 23.60 -10.21 16.38
CA TYR A 307 24.24 -10.24 17.69
C TYR A 307 24.84 -11.62 18.02
N GLN A 308 25.72 -12.13 17.13
CA GLN A 308 26.66 -13.21 17.46
C GLN A 308 27.97 -12.63 18.01
#